data_AF-T1BW96-F1
#
_entry.id   AF-T1BW96-F1
#
_cell.length_a   1.000
_cell.length_b   1.000
_cell.length_c   1.000
_cell.angle_alpha   90.00
_cell.angle_beta   90.00
_cell.angle_gamma   90.00
#
_symmetry.space_group_name_H-M   'P 1'
#
loop_
_entity.id
_entity.type
_entity.pdbx_description
1 polymer ?
#
loop_
_entity_poly.entity_id
_entity_poly.type
_entity_poly.pdbx_seq_one_letter_code
_entity_poly.pdbx_strand_id
1 'polypeptide(L)' 'MISDSHAGLVEAARQQFQGVAWQRCQVHLLRNLLSHTPSRHRAEVAALAKRIFQAHDSAEARTHLAAFVTRF' A
#
# COMPACT_ATOMS: atom_id res chain seq x y z
N MET A 1 3.74 7.59 -12.23
CA MET A 1 3.59 6.20 -12.72
C MET A 1 3.20 5.30 -11.56
N ILE A 2 2.27 4.35 -11.76
CA ILE A 2 1.85 3.38 -10.74
C ILE A 2 2.23 1.97 -11.21
N SER A 3 2.95 1.21 -10.39
CA SER A 3 3.29 -0.20 -10.67
C SER A 3 3.36 -1.02 -9.39
N ASP A 4 3.49 -2.34 -9.48
CA ASP A 4 3.95 -3.11 -8.33
C ASP A 4 5.41 -2.75 -7.96
N SER A 5 5.82 -3.04 -6.73
CA SER A 5 7.15 -2.77 -6.17
C SER A 5 8.19 -3.82 -6.60
N HIS A 6 8.13 -4.27 -7.85
CA HIS A 6 9.15 -5.15 -8.41
C HIS A 6 10.36 -4.31 -8.79
N ALA A 7 11.56 -4.66 -8.30
CA ALA A 7 12.77 -3.87 -8.47
C ALA A 7 13.02 -3.46 -9.93
N GLY A 8 12.93 -4.41 -10.88
CA GLY A 8 13.11 -4.12 -12.31
C GLY A 8 12.07 -3.15 -12.90
N LEU A 9 10.83 -3.16 -12.40
CA LEU A 9 9.80 -2.23 -12.85
C LEU A 9 10.05 -0.82 -12.32
N VAL A 10 10.49 -0.71 -11.06
CA VAL A 10 10.83 0.58 -10.44
C VAL A 10 12.04 1.20 -11.12
N GLU A 11 13.07 0.41 -11.41
CA GLU A 11 14.25 0.89 -12.11
C GLU A 11 13.95 1.30 -13.55
N ALA A 12 13.21 0.48 -14.31
CA ALA A 12 12.76 0.86 -15.64
C ALA A 12 11.94 2.16 -15.63
N ALA A 13 11.06 2.33 -14.63
CA ALA A 13 10.27 3.55 -14.48
C ALA A 13 11.14 4.80 -14.30
N ARG A 14 12.13 4.72 -13.42
CA ARG A 14 13.06 5.82 -13.13
C ARG A 14 13.90 6.17 -14.35
N GLN A 15 14.33 5.17 -15.11
CA GLN A 15 15.19 5.35 -16.29
C GLN A 15 14.43 5.91 -17.50
N GLN A 16 13.19 5.47 -17.72
CA GLN A 16 12.43 5.82 -18.93
C GLN A 16 11.49 7.01 -18.75
N PHE A 17 11.12 7.36 -17.51
CA PHE A 17 10.17 8.42 -17.21
C PHE A 17 10.74 9.41 -16.18
N GLN A 18 11.79 10.13 -16.55
CA GLN A 18 12.43 11.10 -15.66
C GLN A 18 11.44 12.21 -15.26
N GLY A 19 11.54 12.67 -14.01
CA GLY A 19 10.64 13.71 -13.46
C GLY A 19 9.25 13.21 -13.07
N VAL A 20 8.88 11.97 -13.39
CA VAL A 20 7.60 11.39 -12.98
C VAL A 20 7.69 10.80 -11.58
N ALA A 21 6.77 11.19 -10.69
CA ALA A 21 6.62 10.54 -9.39
C ALA A 21 6.19 9.07 -9.57
N TRP A 22 6.86 8.17 -8.85
CA TRP A 22 6.49 6.76 -8.79
C TRP A 22 5.71 6.45 -7.52
N GLN A 23 4.65 5.65 -7.65
CA GLN A 23 3.86 5.13 -6.54
C GLN A 23 3.65 3.62 -6.70
N ARG A 24 3.74 2.88 -5.60
CA ARG A 24 3.33 1.48 -5.56
C ARG A 24 1.80 1.36 -5.68
N CYS A 25 1.34 0.46 -6.54
CA CYS A 25 -0.06 0.14 -6.71
C CYS A 25 -0.68 -0.40 -5.40
N GLN A 26 -1.69 0.32 -4.89
CA GLN A 26 -2.39 -0.05 -3.65
C GLN A 26 -3.11 -1.40 -3.75
N VAL A 27 -3.56 -1.80 -4.94
CA VAL A 27 -4.20 -3.11 -5.17
C VAL A 27 -3.18 -4.24 -4.95
N HIS A 28 -1.98 -4.12 -5.53
CA HIS A 28 -0.91 -5.11 -5.32
C HIS A 28 -0.42 -5.10 -3.87
N LEU A 29 -0.32 -3.93 -3.25
CA LEU A 29 0.03 -3.82 -1.83
C LEU A 29 -0.99 -4.56 -0.95
N LEU A 30 -2.30 -4.34 -1.16
CA LEU A 30 -3.34 -5.02 -0.40
C LEU A 30 -3.31 -6.53 -0.62
N ARG A 31 -3.12 -6.99 -1.86
CA ARG A 31 -3.01 -8.42 -2.17
C ARG A 31 -1.83 -9.05 -1.42
N ASN A 32 -0.67 -8.40 -1.43
CA ASN A 32 0.53 -8.89 -0.74
C ASN A 32 0.35 -8.86 0.78
N LEU A 33 -0.36 -7.87 1.34
CA LEU A 33 -0.70 -7.85 2.76
C LEU A 33 -1.59 -9.06 3.13
N LEU A 34 -2.63 -9.31 2.34
CA LEU A 34 -3.59 -10.39 2.61
C LEU A 34 -3.03 -11.79 2.38
N SER A 35 -2.02 -11.96 1.53
CA SER A 35 -1.33 -13.24 1.35
C SER A 35 -0.58 -13.69 2.61
N HIS A 36 -0.13 -12.73 3.43
CA HIS A 36 0.53 -12.99 4.72
C HIS A 36 -0.43 -12.95 5.91
N THR A 37 -1.71 -12.66 5.68
CA THR A 37 -2.71 -12.53 6.74
C THR A 37 -3.43 -13.88 6.97
N PRO A 38 -3.53 -14.36 8.23
CA PRO A 38 -4.34 -15.54 8.55
C PRO A 38 -5.80 -15.37 8.10
N SER A 39 -6.42 -16.42 7.56
CA SER A 39 -7.75 -16.35 6.95
C SER A 39 -8.81 -15.68 7.83
N ARG A 40 -8.77 -15.92 9.15
CA ARG A 40 -9.70 -15.34 10.13
C ARG A 40 -9.62 -13.81 10.24
N HIS A 41 -8.49 -13.19 9.90
CA HIS A 41 -8.28 -11.74 10.01
C HIS A 41 -8.34 -11.01 8.67
N ARG A 42 -8.42 -11.73 7.54
CA ARG A 42 -8.32 -11.12 6.20
C ARG A 42 -9.36 -10.02 5.95
N ALA A 43 -10.62 -10.24 6.33
CA ALA A 43 -11.68 -9.25 6.13
C ALA A 43 -11.42 -7.96 6.93
N GLU A 44 -11.01 -8.12 8.19
CA GLU A 44 -10.68 -7.00 9.07
C GLU A 44 -9.44 -6.23 8.58
N VAL A 45 -8.35 -6.93 8.29
CA VAL A 45 -7.12 -6.35 7.75
C VAL A 45 -7.40 -5.58 6.46
N ALA A 46 -8.22 -6.14 5.56
CA ALA A 46 -8.59 -5.47 4.33
C ALA A 46 -9.38 -4.17 4.58
N ALA A 47 -10.33 -4.19 5.52
CA ALA A 47 -11.12 -3.01 5.86
C ALA A 47 -10.25 -1.89 6.46
N LEU A 48 -9.36 -2.24 7.40
CA LEU A 48 -8.48 -1.27 8.06
C LEU A 48 -7.40 -0.74 7.11
N ALA A 49 -6.81 -1.59 6.25
CA ALA A 49 -5.87 -1.13 5.24
C ALA A 49 -6.51 -0.17 4.23
N LYS A 50 -7.77 -0.40 3.84
CA LYS A 50 -8.52 0.52 2.97
C LYS A 50 -8.73 1.89 3.61
N ARG A 51 -8.95 1.97 4.93
CA ARG A 51 -9.04 3.26 5.65
C ARG A 51 -7.76 4.08 5.51
N ILE A 52 -6.59 3.43 5.51
CA ILE A 52 -5.31 4.12 5.29
C ILE A 52 -5.26 4.70 3.87
N PHE A 53 -5.68 3.94 2.86
CA PHE A 53 -5.62 4.37 1.45
C PHE A 53 -6.65 5.43 1.08
N GLN A 54 -7.77 5.48 1.81
CA GLN A 54 -8.91 6.35 1.56
C GLN A 54 -8.98 7.55 2.52
N ALA A 55 -7.94 7.74 3.34
CA ALA A 55 -7.84 8.89 4.24
C ALA A 55 -7.90 10.21 3.45
N HIS A 56 -8.48 11.24 4.04
CA HIS A 56 -8.61 12.55 3.40
C HIS A 56 -7.23 13.17 3.12
N ASP A 57 -6.30 13.01 4.05
CA ASP A 57 -4.96 13.55 3.94
C ASP A 57 -3.89 12.61 4.50
N SER A 58 -2.63 13.02 4.36
CA SER A 58 -1.49 12.22 4.78
C SER A 58 -1.33 12.12 6.30
N ALA A 59 -1.85 13.08 7.09
CA ALA A 59 -1.78 13.04 8.54
C ALA A 59 -2.79 12.03 9.09
N GLU A 60 -4.00 12.02 8.53
CA GLU A 60 -5.02 11.01 8.82
C GLU A 60 -4.54 9.61 8.37
N ALA A 61 -3.97 9.48 7.17
CA ALA A 61 -3.42 8.19 6.71
C ALA A 61 -2.36 7.63 7.67
N ARG A 62 -1.48 8.48 8.19
CA ARG A 62 -0.46 8.10 9.18
C ARG A 62 -1.08 7.70 10.53
N THR A 63 -2.14 8.38 10.95
CA THR A 63 -2.89 8.03 12.16
C THR A 63 -3.53 6.64 12.03
N HIS A 64 -4.23 6.39 10.92
CA HIS A 64 -4.82 5.07 10.63
C HIS A 64 -3.74 3.99 10.54
N LEU A 65 -2.58 4.30 9.94
CA LEU A 65 -1.44 3.37 9.86
C LEU A 65 -0.88 3.04 11.26
N ALA A 66 -0.69 4.03 12.12
CA ALA A 66 -0.19 3.80 13.47
C ALA A 66 -1.15 2.93 14.29
N ALA A 67 -2.46 3.18 14.17
CA ALA A 67 -3.49 2.34 14.79
C ALA A 67 -3.50 0.91 14.23
N PHE A 68 -3.31 0.76 12.92
CA PHE A 68 -3.22 -0.54 12.25
C PHE A 68 -2.03 -1.36 12.77
N VAL A 69 -0.84 -0.77 12.83
CA VAL A 69 0.39 -1.44 13.30
C VAL A 69 0.34 -1.75 14.80
N THR A 70 -0.30 -0.92 15.61
CA THR A 70 -0.47 -1.22 17.04
C THR A 70 -1.35 -2.45 17.27
N ARG A 71 -2.27 -2.74 16.35
CA ARG A 71 -3.22 -3.85 16.45
C ARG A 71 -2.66 -5.20 15.98
N PHE A 72 -1.71 -5.22 15.04
CA PHE A 72 -1.22 -6.41 14.35
C PHE A 72 0.31 -6.49 14.37
#